data_AF-A0A521X259-F1
#
_entry.id   AF-A0A521X259-F1
#
_cell.length_a   1.000
_cell.length_b   1.000
_cell.length_c   1.000
_cell.angle_alpha   90.00
_cell.angle_beta   90.00
_cell.angle_gamma   90.00
#
_symmetry.space_group_name_H-M   'P 1'
#
loop_
_entity.id
_entity.type
_entity.pdbx_description
1 polymer ?
#
loop_
_entity_poly.entity_id
_entity_poly.type
_entity_poly.pdbx_seq_one_letter_code
_entity_poly.pdbx_strand_id
1 'polypeptide(L)'
;MSHKKNIPVKRSASKNPLVVIVIIILGATSIFYAMYLYQQSLLPQTSEESQAPGEINLPLESTVSSIAKQFICTCGKCGELSLDVCTCPEAAKERETIRRSLQAGQTPQQVIAFVNDTYGGMKPEIQNQ
;
A
#
# COMPACT_ATOMS: atom_id res chain seq x y z
N MET A 1 26.47 -42.01 12.32
CA MET A 1 26.03 -42.00 13.74
C MET A 1 25.13 -40.79 13.97
N SER A 2 23.80 -40.98 14.02
CA SER A 2 22.86 -39.93 14.41
C SER A 2 21.72 -40.55 15.23
N HIS A 3 21.79 -40.37 16.55
CA HIS A 3 20.76 -40.80 17.48
C HIS A 3 19.54 -39.86 17.40
N LYS A 4 18.42 -40.34 16.83
CA LYS A 4 17.09 -39.74 17.04
C LYS A 4 16.62 -40.08 18.46
N LYS A 5 16.50 -39.07 19.32
CA LYS A 5 15.82 -39.23 20.62
C LYS A 5 14.31 -39.09 20.37
N ASN A 6 13.57 -40.18 20.49
CA ASN A 6 12.11 -40.17 20.51
C ASN A 6 11.63 -39.59 21.84
N ILE A 7 10.86 -38.50 21.79
CA ILE A 7 10.25 -37.88 22.96
C ILE A 7 8.96 -38.66 23.27
N PRO A 8 8.82 -39.29 24.46
CA PRO A 8 7.61 -39.99 24.82
C PRO A 8 6.51 -38.96 25.15
N VAL A 9 5.50 -38.86 24.28
CA VAL A 9 4.29 -38.10 24.55
C VAL A 9 3.43 -38.89 25.53
N LYS A 10 3.53 -38.58 26.83
CA LYS A 10 2.60 -39.09 27.85
C LYS A 10 1.22 -38.47 27.63
N ARG A 11 0.31 -39.20 27.00
CA ARG A 11 -1.13 -38.85 26.98
C ARG A 11 -1.72 -39.15 28.36
N SER A 12 -1.84 -38.12 29.19
CA SER A 12 -2.58 -38.20 30.44
C SER A 12 -4.07 -38.11 30.12
N ALA A 13 -4.73 -39.26 30.01
CA ALA A 13 -6.18 -39.35 29.83
C ALA A 13 -6.86 -39.02 31.17
N SER A 14 -7.52 -37.87 31.28
CA SER A 14 -8.30 -37.53 32.47
C SER A 14 -9.55 -38.42 32.53
N LYS A 15 -9.74 -39.14 33.64
CA LYS A 15 -10.86 -40.09 33.85
C LYS A 15 -12.22 -39.42 34.07
N ASN A 16 -12.27 -38.09 34.12
CA ASN A 16 -13.48 -37.32 34.39
C ASN A 16 -14.01 -36.71 33.08
N PRO A 17 -15.18 -37.16 32.58
CA PRO A 17 -15.71 -36.68 31.30
C PRO A 17 -15.96 -35.16 31.30
N LEU A 18 -16.32 -34.59 32.46
CA LEU A 18 -16.46 -33.14 32.65
C LEU A 18 -15.15 -32.37 32.42
N VAL A 19 -14.01 -32.92 32.86
CA VAL A 19 -12.70 -32.26 32.69
C VAL A 19 -12.29 -32.28 31.21
N VAL A 20 -12.59 -33.37 30.50
CA VAL A 20 -12.34 -33.48 29.05
C VAL A 20 -13.15 -32.44 28.28
N ILE A 21 -14.43 -32.25 28.63
CA ILE A 21 -15.31 -31.28 27.97
C ILE A 21 -14.81 -29.84 28.16
N VAL A 22 -14.39 -29.48 29.38
CA VAL A 22 -13.88 -28.13 29.66
C VAL A 22 -12.60 -27.82 28.87
N ILE A 23 -11.68 -28.78 28.76
CA ILE A 23 -10.43 -28.61 27.99
C ILE A 23 -10.73 -28.41 26.50
N ILE A 24 -11.70 -29.14 25.94
CA ILE A 24 -12.09 -29.00 24.53
C ILE A 24 -12.68 -27.61 24.27
N ILE A 25 -13.55 -27.12 25.15
CA ILE A 25 -14.16 -25.79 25.00
C ILE A 25 -13.07 -24.70 25.06
N LEU A 26 -12.16 -24.75 26.03
CA LEU A 26 -11.07 -23.78 26.16
C LEU A 26 -10.10 -23.83 24.97
N GLY A 27 -9.83 -25.03 24.44
CA GLY A 27 -9.04 -25.18 23.22
C GLY A 27 -9.73 -24.53 22.02
N ALA A 28 -11.00 -24.83 21.81
CA ALA A 28 -11.79 -24.29 20.70
C ALA A 28 -11.94 -22.77 20.77
N THR A 29 -12.16 -22.19 21.95
CA THR A 29 -12.25 -20.73 22.13
C THR A 29 -10.91 -20.05 21.86
N SER A 30 -9.80 -20.64 22.29
CA SER A 30 -8.45 -20.09 22.01
C SER A 30 -8.12 -20.09 20.52
N ILE A 31 -8.48 -21.16 19.80
CA ILE A 31 -8.28 -21.28 18.35
C ILE A 31 -9.19 -20.31 17.61
N PHE A 32 -10.45 -20.19 18.00
CA PHE A 32 -11.40 -19.25 17.41
C PHE A 32 -10.95 -17.80 17.61
N TYR A 33 -10.46 -17.45 18.82
CA TYR A 33 -9.94 -16.11 19.11
C TYR A 33 -8.67 -15.81 18.32
N ALA A 34 -7.75 -16.77 18.22
CA ALA A 34 -6.56 -16.63 17.37
C ALA A 34 -6.93 -16.46 15.89
N MET A 35 -7.90 -17.21 15.39
CA MET A 35 -8.38 -17.10 14.00
C MET A 35 -9.09 -15.76 13.74
N TYR A 36 -9.89 -15.28 14.69
CA TYR A 36 -10.52 -13.95 14.65
C TYR A 36 -9.48 -12.83 14.59
N LEU A 37 -8.44 -12.89 15.43
CA LEU A 37 -7.34 -11.92 15.39
C LEU A 37 -6.53 -12.00 14.09
N TYR A 38 -6.30 -13.21 13.57
CA TYR A 38 -5.61 -13.40 12.30
C TYR A 38 -6.42 -12.84 11.12
N GLN A 39 -7.74 -13.00 11.15
CA GLN A 39 -8.64 -12.42 10.15
C GLN A 39 -8.58 -10.88 10.18
N GLN A 40 -8.43 -10.27 11.36
CA GLN A 40 -8.29 -8.83 11.48
C GLN A 40 -6.99 -8.29 10.86
N SER A 41 -5.90 -9.07 10.89
CA SER A 41 -4.65 -8.72 10.20
C SER A 41 -4.66 -8.96 8.69
N LEU A 42 -5.60 -9.77 8.19
CA LEU A 42 -5.80 -9.99 6.75
C LEU A 42 -6.83 -9.05 6.14
N LEU A 43 -7.50 -8.19 6.92
CA LEU A 43 -8.26 -7.08 6.37
C LEU A 43 -7.26 -6.15 5.67
N PRO A 44 -7.21 -6.16 4.33
CA PRO A 44 -6.43 -5.17 3.62
C PRO A 44 -7.07 -3.83 3.96
N GLN A 45 -6.26 -2.80 4.14
CA GLN A 45 -6.72 -1.41 4.09
C GLN A 45 -7.13 -1.08 2.65
N THR A 46 -8.09 -1.81 2.10
CA THR A 46 -8.88 -1.40 0.94
C THR A 46 -10.01 -0.60 1.55
N SER A 47 -9.72 0.68 1.82
CA SER A 47 -10.75 1.70 1.80
C SER A 47 -11.63 1.45 0.58
N GLU A 48 -12.92 1.22 0.81
CA GLU A 48 -13.94 1.02 -0.22
C GLU A 48 -13.86 2.11 -1.27
N GLU A 49 -13.14 1.82 -2.35
CA GLU A 49 -13.22 2.55 -3.60
C GLU A 49 -14.46 2.03 -4.34
N SER A 50 -15.61 2.53 -3.90
CA SER A 50 -16.87 2.42 -4.64
C SER A 50 -16.78 3.35 -5.86
N GLN A 51 -16.23 2.82 -6.96
CA GLN A 51 -16.16 3.53 -8.24
C GLN A 51 -17.56 3.65 -8.85
N ALA A 52 -18.20 4.80 -8.61
CA ALA A 52 -19.18 5.37 -9.52
C ALA A 52 -18.45 6.26 -10.55
N PRO A 53 -18.80 6.19 -11.86
CA PRO A 53 -18.13 6.95 -12.89
C PRO A 53 -18.63 8.41 -12.83
N GLY A 54 -17.87 9.29 -12.19
CA GLY A 54 -18.15 10.73 -12.20
C GLY A 54 -17.84 11.51 -10.93
N GLU A 55 -17.24 10.89 -9.91
CA GLU A 55 -16.82 11.64 -8.73
C GLU A 55 -15.43 12.25 -8.96
N ILE A 56 -15.32 13.56 -8.78
CA ILE A 56 -14.04 14.26 -8.88
C ILE A 56 -13.15 13.64 -7.80
N ASN A 57 -12.15 12.87 -8.21
CA ASN A 57 -11.20 12.21 -7.31
C ASN A 57 -10.28 13.28 -6.68
N LEU A 58 -10.82 14.09 -5.76
CA LEU A 58 -10.08 15.13 -5.01
C LEU A 58 -8.77 14.59 -4.41
N PRO A 59 -8.72 13.38 -3.81
CA PRO A 59 -7.47 12.81 -3.31
C PRO A 59 -6.44 12.55 -4.43
N LEU A 60 -6.88 12.04 -5.58
CA LEU A 60 -6.01 11.79 -6.73
C LEU A 60 -5.44 13.09 -7.27
N GLU A 61 -6.27 14.10 -7.53
CA GLU A 61 -5.83 15.39 -8.07
C GLU A 61 -4.88 16.13 -7.12
N SER A 62 -5.13 16.03 -5.80
CA SER A 62 -4.21 16.58 -4.80
C SER A 62 -2.84 15.89 -4.81
N THR A 63 -2.82 14.58 -5.05
CA THR A 63 -1.59 13.78 -5.15
C THR A 63 -0.85 14.08 -6.46
N VAL A 64 -1.57 14.17 -7.58
CA VAL A 64 -1.02 14.59 -8.88
C VAL A 64 -0.37 15.96 -8.77
N SER A 65 -1.05 16.93 -8.15
CA SER A 65 -0.49 18.28 -7.93
C SER A 65 0.75 18.24 -7.03
N SER A 66 0.73 17.45 -5.95
CA SER A 66 1.86 17.32 -5.02
C SER A 66 3.09 16.68 -5.67
N ILE A 67 2.90 15.72 -6.56
CA ILE A 67 3.98 15.14 -7.37
C ILE A 67 4.47 16.17 -8.38
N ALA A 68 3.57 16.79 -9.14
CA ALA A 68 3.92 17.78 -10.15
C ALA A 68 4.68 18.98 -9.56
N LYS A 69 4.41 19.40 -8.33
CA LYS A 69 5.17 20.44 -7.62
C LYS A 69 6.65 20.13 -7.45
N GLN A 70 7.05 18.87 -7.52
CA GLN A 70 8.44 18.44 -7.36
C GLN A 70 9.23 18.56 -8.67
N PHE A 71 8.55 18.84 -9.78
CA PHE A 71 9.15 18.94 -11.11
C PHE A 71 9.02 20.36 -11.67
N ILE A 72 10.04 20.79 -12.41
CA ILE A 72 9.97 21.93 -13.30
C ILE A 72 9.56 21.44 -14.70
N CYS A 73 8.77 22.24 -15.40
CA CYS A 73 8.40 21.95 -16.77
C CYS A 73 9.61 22.14 -17.69
N THR A 74 10.02 21.06 -18.36
CA THR A 74 11.22 21.03 -19.23
C THR A 74 10.95 21.51 -20.65
N CYS A 75 9.77 22.10 -20.91
CA CYS A 75 9.32 22.55 -22.23
C CYS A 75 10.20 23.63 -22.90
N GLY A 76 11.09 24.29 -22.14
CA GLY A 76 12.01 25.32 -22.62
C GLY A 76 11.38 26.66 -23.04
N LYS A 77 10.05 26.76 -23.06
CA LYS A 77 9.29 27.96 -23.48
C LYS A 77 8.58 28.67 -22.34
N CYS A 78 8.44 27.97 -21.22
CA CYS A 78 7.56 28.31 -20.12
C CYS A 78 8.32 28.89 -18.92
N GLY A 79 9.62 29.19 -19.05
CA GLY A 79 10.42 29.80 -17.99
C GLY A 79 10.63 28.92 -16.75
N GLU A 80 10.75 27.60 -16.95
CA GLU A 80 11.00 26.62 -15.87
C GLU A 80 9.94 26.63 -14.75
N LEU A 81 8.71 27.04 -15.08
CA LEU A 81 7.59 26.97 -14.15
C LEU A 81 7.40 25.54 -13.64
N SER A 82 6.97 25.46 -12.38
CA SER A 82 6.60 24.19 -11.74
C SER A 82 5.52 23.45 -12.55
N LEU A 83 5.63 22.12 -12.63
CA LEU A 83 4.77 21.31 -13.48
C LEU A 83 3.29 21.38 -13.06
N ASP A 84 2.99 21.68 -11.81
CA ASP A 84 1.63 21.90 -11.32
C ASP A 84 1.02 23.23 -11.79
N VAL A 85 1.86 24.24 -12.06
CA VAL A 85 1.43 25.59 -12.48
C VAL A 85 1.47 25.74 -14.00
N CYS A 86 2.40 25.08 -14.68
CA CYS A 86 2.59 25.25 -16.12
C CYS A 86 1.40 24.71 -16.92
N THR A 87 0.76 25.53 -17.75
CA THR A 87 -0.41 25.14 -18.56
C THR A 87 -0.06 24.71 -19.98
N CYS A 88 1.23 24.56 -20.30
CA CYS A 88 1.64 24.17 -21.64
C CYS A 88 1.20 22.73 -21.99
N PRO A 89 1.09 22.37 -23.28
CA PRO A 89 0.65 21.04 -23.69
C PRO A 89 1.53 19.91 -23.17
N GLU A 90 2.84 20.13 -23.02
CA GLU A 90 3.76 19.11 -22.51
C GLU A 90 3.54 18.88 -21.02
N ALA A 91 3.43 19.96 -20.23
CA ALA A 91 3.09 19.87 -18.81
C ALA A 91 1.74 19.17 -18.57
N ALA A 92 0.77 19.38 -19.47
CA ALA A 92 -0.51 18.67 -19.41
C ALA A 92 -0.35 17.16 -19.62
N LYS A 93 0.50 16.73 -20.56
CA LYS A 93 0.79 15.30 -20.78
C LYS A 93 1.54 14.67 -19.61
N GLU A 94 2.50 15.37 -19.03
CA GLU A 94 3.26 14.86 -17.89
C GLU A 94 2.35 14.71 -16.65
N ARG A 95 1.49 15.69 -16.35
CA ARG A 95 0.48 15.56 -15.29
C ARG A 95 -0.51 14.43 -15.54
N GLU A 96 -0.90 14.24 -16.79
CA GLU A 96 -1.76 13.12 -17.18
C GLU A 96 -1.04 11.77 -17.01
N THR A 97 0.25 11.71 -17.27
CA THR A 97 1.09 10.53 -17.03
C THR A 97 1.15 10.21 -15.53
N ILE A 98 1.39 11.22 -14.68
CA ILE A 98 1.32 11.09 -13.22
C ILE A 98 -0.04 10.53 -12.79
N ARG A 99 -1.14 11.09 -13.31
CA ARG A 99 -2.50 10.64 -13.01
C ARG A 99 -2.71 9.18 -13.35
N ARG A 100 -2.33 8.75 -14.56
CA ARG A 100 -2.48 7.35 -15.00
C ARG A 100 -1.64 6.39 -14.17
N SER A 101 -0.42 6.79 -13.81
CA SER A 101 0.44 5.96 -12.96
C SER A 101 -0.16 5.74 -11.57
N LEU A 102 -0.72 6.79 -10.96
CA LEU A 102 -1.43 6.68 -9.68
C LEU A 102 -2.69 5.80 -9.81
N GLN A 103 -3.47 5.98 -10.88
CA GLN A 103 -4.65 5.14 -11.16
C GLN A 103 -4.28 3.68 -11.44
N ALA A 104 -3.07 3.41 -11.95
CA ALA A 104 -2.53 2.06 -12.11
C ALA A 104 -2.05 1.43 -10.79
N GLY A 105 -2.21 2.12 -9.65
CA GLY A 105 -1.84 1.64 -8.33
C GLY A 105 -0.38 1.86 -7.94
N GLN A 106 0.37 2.67 -8.69
CA GLN A 106 1.73 3.03 -8.31
C GLN A 106 1.74 3.96 -7.10
N THR A 107 2.73 3.80 -6.22
CA THR A 107 2.91 4.70 -5.07
C THR A 107 3.45 6.06 -5.53
N PRO A 108 3.21 7.16 -4.79
CA PRO A 108 3.76 8.47 -5.15
C PRO A 108 5.26 8.46 -5.41
N GLN A 109 6.03 7.71 -4.61
CA GLN A 109 7.49 7.58 -4.77
C GLN A 109 7.87 6.86 -6.06
N GLN A 110 7.14 5.80 -6.43
CA GLN A 110 7.34 5.10 -7.70
C GLN A 110 7.02 6.02 -8.89
N VAL A 111 5.94 6.81 -8.80
CA VAL A 111 5.59 7.77 -9.84
C VAL A 111 6.63 8.87 -9.96
N ILE A 112 7.12 9.42 -8.85
CA ILE A 112 8.21 10.42 -8.85
C ILE A 112 9.45 9.87 -9.54
N ALA A 113 9.89 8.66 -9.16
CA ALA A 113 11.04 8.01 -9.77
C ALA A 113 10.83 7.79 -11.29
N PHE A 114 9.66 7.30 -11.69
CA PHE A 114 9.30 7.08 -13.08
C PHE A 114 9.28 8.37 -13.90
N VAL A 115 8.67 9.44 -13.38
CA VAL A 115 8.57 10.74 -14.06
C VAL A 115 9.95 11.38 -14.17
N ASN A 116 10.78 11.30 -13.12
CA ASN A 116 12.15 11.80 -13.17
C ASN A 116 13.00 11.04 -14.20
N ASP A 117 12.87 9.72 -14.29
CA ASP A 117 13.58 8.91 -15.29
C ASP A 117 13.11 9.21 -16.72
N THR A 118 11.80 9.46 -16.90
CA THR A 118 11.20 9.69 -18.23
C THR A 118 11.42 11.11 -18.75
N TYR A 119 11.26 12.12 -17.89
CA TYR A 119 11.21 13.55 -18.29
C TYR A 119 12.30 14.41 -17.63
N GLY A 120 12.89 13.95 -16.52
CA GLY A 120 13.83 14.74 -15.73
C GLY A 120 13.15 15.90 -15.01
N GLY A 121 13.88 17.02 -14.86
CA GLY A 121 13.32 18.26 -14.30
C GLY A 121 12.97 18.21 -12.81
N MET A 122 13.43 17.20 -12.07
CA MET A 122 13.19 17.15 -10.62
C MET A 122 13.94 18.25 -9.90
N LYS A 123 13.24 19.00 -9.04
CA LYS A 123 13.82 20.10 -8.28
C LYS A 123 14.92 19.60 -7.34
N PRO A 124 16.08 20.28 -7.27
CA PRO A 124 17.24 19.82 -6.49
C PRO A 124 16.97 19.76 -4.99
N GLU A 125 16.05 20.58 -4.47
CA GLU A 125 15.65 20.58 -3.06
C GLU A 125 14.99 19.27 -2.61
N ILE A 126 14.49 18.46 -3.54
CA ILE A 126 13.77 17.20 -3.26
C ILE A 126 14.70 15.98 -3.41
N GLN A 127 15.88 16.11 -4.04
CA GLN A 127 16.77 14.97 -4.31
C GLN A 127 17.54 14.45 -3.08
N ASN A 128 17.47 15.15 -1.95
CA ASN A 128 18.20 14.84 -0.70
C ASN A 128 17.29 14.41 0.48
N GLN A 129 16.03 14.04 0.22
CA GLN A 129 15.11 13.44 1.22
C GLN A 129 14.92 11.94 0.99
#